data_AF-A0A955A921-F1
#
_entry.id   AF-A0A955A921-F1
#
_cell.length_a   1.000
_cell.length_b   1.000
_cell.length_c   1.000
_cell.angle_alpha   90.00
_cell.angle_beta   90.00
_cell.angle_gamma   90.00
#
_symmetry.space_group_name_H-M   'P 1'
#
loop_
_entity.id
_entity.type
_entity.pdbx_description
1 polymer ?
#
loop_
_entity_poly.entity_id
_entity_poly.type
_entity_poly.pdbx_seq_one_letter_code
_entity_poly.pdbx_strand_id
1 'polypeptide(L)'
;IRVLESELVRNGYEPLSEARTQYAANVGSVEQTVETHAALAGECMKLGMPDLARAHFLRILDLDPLNSPARVATGYALDENRRWVKKEVVMGENRGKVFHKGRWWFPEMLAIEQSKEAAKDKALAASRDLVRWNATARTATGAHLQAALNGISQINDPLVAGTLIDYLLDTRRAAPPELKLMYVDVLSRFENPAVAQALARASMTDASEAVRNACLSALGRYGREAAIPVYVGYLGGKDVAQINSAAYGLRQLQAEGIFFPLLNALTTKQLQGGGGAGINASPTSGTFSTGASKPIEVEVQNQEVLNTLSAMTGQSFGFDRAAWIAWYANKYAPPAGDLRRDP
;
A
#
# COMPACT_ATOMS: atom_id res chain seq x y z
N ILE A 1 -50.23 18.74 -10.59
CA ILE A 1 -49.15 17.72 -10.59
C ILE A 1 -48.73 17.54 -12.04
N ARG A 2 -47.44 17.67 -12.37
CA ARG A 2 -46.96 17.57 -13.76
C ARG A 2 -46.45 16.15 -14.00
N VAL A 3 -46.98 15.49 -15.02
CA VAL A 3 -46.47 14.19 -15.50
C VAL A 3 -45.43 14.45 -16.58
N LEU A 4 -44.30 13.73 -16.51
CA LEU A 4 -43.24 13.83 -17.53
C LEU A 4 -43.66 13.10 -18.80
N GLU A 5 -43.15 13.51 -19.96
CA GLU A 5 -43.48 12.90 -21.26
C GLU A 5 -42.67 11.61 -21.53
N SER A 6 -41.57 11.39 -20.81
CA SER A 6 -40.68 10.24 -20.93
C SER A 6 -39.94 9.97 -19.61
N GLU A 7 -39.43 8.75 -19.45
CA GLU A 7 -38.63 8.33 -18.29
C GLU A 7 -37.13 8.45 -18.60
N LEU A 8 -36.36 9.04 -17.68
CA LEU A 8 -34.90 9.16 -17.82
C LEU A 8 -34.24 7.85 -17.37
N VAL A 9 -33.51 7.21 -18.28
CA VAL A 9 -32.78 5.96 -18.04
C VAL A 9 -31.28 6.20 -18.23
N ARG A 10 -30.44 5.32 -17.69
CA ARG A 10 -28.97 5.44 -17.66
C ARG A 10 -28.34 5.79 -19.03
N ASN A 11 -29.00 5.48 -20.14
CA ASN A 11 -28.52 5.69 -21.51
C ASN A 11 -29.48 6.53 -22.41
N GLY A 12 -30.45 7.27 -21.86
CA GLY A 12 -31.36 8.09 -22.67
C GLY A 12 -32.76 8.27 -22.07
N TYR A 13 -33.76 8.41 -22.94
CA TYR A 13 -35.17 8.51 -22.57
C TYR A 13 -35.96 7.33 -23.12
N GLU A 14 -36.79 6.73 -22.28
CA GLU A 14 -37.73 5.67 -22.65
C GLU A 14 -39.18 6.17 -22.58
N PRO A 15 -40.10 5.59 -23.36
CA PRO A 15 -41.51 5.90 -23.24
C PRO A 15 -42.01 5.56 -21.83
N LEU A 16 -43.02 6.31 -21.35
CA LEU A 16 -43.62 6.08 -20.04
C LEU A 16 -44.09 4.63 -19.89
N SER A 17 -43.86 4.07 -18.71
CA SER A 17 -44.43 2.78 -18.32
C SER A 17 -45.97 2.80 -18.44
N GLU A 18 -46.58 1.64 -18.70
CA GLU A 18 -48.04 1.50 -18.86
C GLU A 18 -48.80 2.01 -17.63
N ALA A 19 -48.25 1.83 -16.43
CA ALA A 19 -48.81 2.37 -15.20
C ALA A 19 -48.82 3.91 -15.17
N ARG A 20 -47.77 4.57 -15.69
CA ARG A 20 -47.68 6.03 -15.76
C ARG A 20 -48.58 6.62 -16.85
N THR A 21 -48.74 5.94 -17.99
CA THR A 21 -49.65 6.40 -19.05
C THR A 21 -51.11 6.32 -18.61
N GLN A 22 -51.51 5.23 -17.95
CA GLN A 22 -52.84 5.10 -17.35
C GLN A 22 -53.08 6.15 -16.26
N TYR A 23 -52.10 6.39 -15.39
CA TYR A 23 -52.17 7.46 -14.40
C TYR A 23 -52.33 8.85 -15.04
N ALA A 24 -51.57 9.15 -16.09
CA ALA A 24 -51.63 10.44 -16.80
C ALA A 24 -53.01 10.71 -17.41
N ALA A 25 -53.68 9.68 -17.93
CA ALA A 25 -55.03 9.78 -18.47
C ALA A 25 -56.08 10.12 -17.39
N ASN A 26 -55.88 9.62 -16.18
CA ASN A 26 -56.87 9.70 -15.11
C ASN A 26 -56.70 10.94 -14.20
N VAL A 27 -55.51 11.55 -14.15
CA VAL A 27 -55.20 12.62 -13.18
C VAL A 27 -55.89 13.97 -13.50
N GLY A 28 -56.27 14.20 -14.76
CA GLY A 28 -56.83 15.48 -15.21
C GLY A 28 -58.27 15.78 -14.76
N SER A 29 -59.03 14.75 -14.37
CA SER A 29 -60.45 14.83 -13.98
C SER A 29 -60.70 14.67 -12.48
N VAL A 30 -59.64 14.63 -11.68
CA VAL A 30 -59.73 14.31 -10.25
C VAL A 30 -60.17 15.54 -9.44
N GLU A 31 -61.18 15.35 -8.59
CA GLU A 31 -61.60 16.35 -7.59
C GLU A 31 -60.45 16.72 -6.65
N GLN A 32 -60.33 18.03 -6.34
CA GLN A 32 -59.24 18.59 -5.54
C GLN A 32 -59.53 18.50 -4.03
N THR A 33 -59.73 17.30 -3.51
CA THR A 33 -59.97 17.03 -2.08
C THR A 33 -58.79 16.28 -1.45
N VAL A 34 -58.75 16.25 -0.12
CA VAL A 34 -57.66 15.59 0.62
C VAL A 34 -57.75 14.07 0.44
N GLU A 35 -58.97 13.54 0.46
CA GLU A 35 -59.28 12.11 0.38
C GLU A 35 -58.91 11.54 -0.99
N THR A 36 -59.22 12.26 -2.07
CA THR A 36 -58.92 11.81 -3.45
C THR A 36 -57.42 11.78 -3.69
N HIS A 37 -56.70 12.81 -3.27
CA HIS A 37 -55.25 12.83 -3.38
C HIS A 37 -54.57 11.80 -2.46
N ALA A 38 -55.15 11.46 -1.30
CA ALA A 38 -54.63 10.41 -0.43
C ALA A 38 -54.79 9.02 -1.05
N ALA A 39 -55.94 8.75 -1.68
CA ALA A 39 -56.19 7.50 -2.40
C ALA A 39 -55.21 7.34 -3.58
N LEU A 40 -55.05 8.39 -4.40
CA LEU A 40 -54.13 8.38 -5.53
C LEU A 40 -52.67 8.24 -5.10
N ALA A 41 -52.27 8.88 -4.00
CA ALA A 41 -50.92 8.70 -3.45
C ALA A 41 -50.67 7.24 -3.04
N GLY A 42 -51.66 6.59 -2.42
CA GLY A 42 -51.60 5.18 -2.04
C GLY A 42 -51.48 4.24 -3.25
N GLU A 43 -52.23 4.50 -4.31
CA GLU A 43 -52.15 3.75 -5.57
C GLU A 43 -50.78 3.93 -6.26
N CYS A 44 -50.29 5.17 -6.33
CA CYS A 44 -48.97 5.46 -6.88
C CYS A 44 -47.86 4.72 -6.12
N MET A 45 -47.95 4.62 -4.79
CA MET A 45 -46.99 3.85 -3.99
C MET A 45 -47.06 2.35 -4.28
N LYS A 46 -48.27 1.78 -4.45
CA LYS A 46 -48.45 0.35 -4.79
C LYS A 46 -47.88 0.01 -6.17
N LEU A 47 -47.98 0.94 -7.11
CA LEU A 47 -47.48 0.80 -8.47
C LEU A 47 -46.00 1.16 -8.63
N GLY A 48 -45.29 1.48 -7.54
CA GLY A 48 -43.86 1.79 -7.58
C GLY A 48 -43.54 3.16 -8.18
N MET A 49 -44.44 4.13 -8.08
CA MET A 49 -44.29 5.51 -8.57
C MET A 49 -44.16 6.51 -7.40
N PRO A 50 -43.04 6.50 -6.64
CA PRO A 50 -42.90 7.29 -5.42
C PRO A 50 -42.81 8.80 -5.65
N ASP A 51 -42.35 9.22 -6.82
CA ASP A 51 -42.29 10.63 -7.25
C ASP A 51 -43.69 11.23 -7.40
N LEU A 52 -44.60 10.51 -8.07
CA LEU A 52 -46.00 10.91 -8.24
C LEU A 52 -46.77 10.84 -6.91
N ALA A 53 -46.54 9.80 -6.11
CA ALA A 53 -47.09 9.72 -4.76
C ALA A 53 -46.68 10.93 -3.91
N ARG A 54 -45.39 11.31 -3.95
CA ARG A 54 -44.88 12.48 -3.25
C ARG A 54 -45.54 13.77 -3.74
N ALA A 55 -45.78 13.91 -5.05
CA ALA A 55 -46.47 15.08 -5.59
C ALA A 55 -47.92 15.20 -5.08
N HIS A 56 -48.62 14.08 -4.93
CA HIS A 56 -49.95 14.06 -4.30
C HIS A 56 -49.90 14.42 -2.82
N PHE A 57 -48.91 13.92 -2.06
CA PHE A 57 -48.75 14.34 -0.67
C PHE A 57 -48.41 15.83 -0.52
N LEU A 58 -47.63 16.41 -1.44
CA LEU A 58 -47.44 17.87 -1.47
C LEU A 58 -48.75 18.61 -1.77
N ARG A 59 -49.57 18.09 -2.69
CA ARG A 59 -50.89 18.68 -2.99
C ARG A 59 -51.84 18.61 -1.80
N ILE A 60 -51.80 17.53 -1.02
CA ILE A 60 -52.55 17.43 0.24
C ILE A 60 -52.12 18.53 1.21
N LEU A 61 -50.83 18.84 1.31
CA LEU A 61 -50.34 19.91 2.18
C LEU A 61 -50.75 21.32 1.72
N ASP A 62 -50.98 21.53 0.42
CA ASP A 62 -51.56 22.78 -0.08
C ASP A 62 -53.03 22.95 0.35
N LEU A 63 -53.79 21.85 0.43
CA LEU A 63 -55.21 21.83 0.76
C LEU A 63 -55.46 21.81 2.28
N ASP A 64 -54.74 20.94 2.99
CA ASP A 64 -54.73 20.84 4.45
C ASP A 64 -53.28 20.90 4.96
N PRO A 65 -52.82 22.10 5.34
CA PRO A 65 -51.48 22.28 5.87
C PRO A 65 -51.23 21.49 7.16
N LEU A 66 -52.23 21.10 7.95
CA LEU A 66 -52.02 20.42 9.24
C LEU A 66 -52.04 18.89 9.12
N ASN A 67 -52.20 18.35 7.90
CA ASN A 67 -52.25 16.92 7.64
C ASN A 67 -50.96 16.19 8.07
N SER A 68 -51.01 15.49 9.21
CA SER A 68 -49.86 14.77 9.77
C SER A 68 -49.31 13.68 8.83
N PRO A 69 -50.15 12.78 8.25
CA PRO A 69 -49.69 11.77 7.29
C PRO A 69 -48.94 12.35 6.08
N ALA A 70 -49.46 13.41 5.45
CA ALA A 70 -48.83 14.03 4.30
C ALA A 70 -47.52 14.74 4.65
N ARG A 71 -47.41 15.31 5.86
CA ARG A 71 -46.17 15.90 6.37
C ARG A 71 -45.08 14.84 6.54
N VAL A 72 -45.39 13.70 7.15
CA VAL A 72 -44.45 12.59 7.29
C VAL A 72 -44.01 12.06 5.92
N ALA A 73 -44.97 11.85 5.01
CA ALA A 73 -44.71 11.32 3.67
C ALA A 73 -43.84 12.24 2.79
N THR A 74 -43.87 13.56 3.03
CA THR A 74 -43.06 14.56 2.29
C THR A 74 -41.72 14.89 2.95
N GLY A 75 -41.43 14.29 4.12
CA GLY A 75 -40.14 14.41 4.81
C GLY A 75 -40.10 15.41 5.96
N TYR A 76 -41.25 15.84 6.48
CA TYR A 76 -41.32 16.57 7.75
C TYR A 76 -41.26 15.62 8.95
N ALA A 77 -40.66 16.08 10.03
CA ALA A 77 -40.63 15.41 11.32
C ALA A 77 -41.00 16.41 12.43
N LEU A 78 -41.47 15.89 13.56
CA LEU A 78 -41.68 16.70 14.76
C LEU A 78 -40.33 16.88 15.48
N ASP A 79 -40.02 18.12 15.83
CA ASP A 79 -38.89 18.47 16.69
C ASP A 79 -39.26 18.33 18.18
N GLU A 80 -38.27 18.49 19.08
CA GLU A 80 -38.44 18.44 20.54
C GLU A 80 -39.55 19.39 21.05
N ASN A 81 -39.73 20.52 20.35
CA ASN A 81 -40.75 21.53 20.65
C ASN A 81 -42.12 21.25 20.00
N ARG A 82 -42.35 20.03 19.48
CA ARG A 82 -43.57 19.60 18.76
C ARG A 82 -43.92 20.45 17.53
N ARG A 83 -42.91 21.03 16.89
CA ARG A 83 -43.05 21.80 15.64
C ARG A 83 -42.68 20.92 14.45
N TRP A 84 -43.42 21.06 13.35
CA TRP A 84 -43.12 20.38 12.09
C TRP A 84 -41.96 21.06 11.38
N VAL A 85 -40.87 20.31 11.17
CA VAL A 85 -39.66 20.79 10.51
C VAL A 85 -39.25 19.80 9.42
N LYS A 86 -38.82 20.31 8.27
CA LYS A 86 -38.36 19.45 7.18
C LYS A 86 -36.99 18.88 7.56
N LYS A 87 -36.81 17.56 7.45
CA LYS A 87 -35.56 16.89 7.87
C LYS A 87 -34.31 17.47 7.18
N GLU A 88 -34.44 17.87 5.91
CA GLU A 88 -33.39 18.54 5.15
C GLU A 88 -33.00 19.91 5.74
N VAL A 89 -33.99 20.69 6.19
CA VAL A 89 -33.78 21.99 6.84
C VAL A 89 -33.11 21.82 8.19
N VAL A 90 -33.56 20.85 9.00
CA VAL A 90 -32.94 20.57 10.30
C VAL A 90 -31.50 20.06 10.14
N MET A 91 -31.26 19.17 9.19
CA MET A 91 -29.92 18.60 9.00
C MET A 91 -28.99 19.59 8.29
N GLY A 92 -29.48 20.35 7.31
CA GLY A 92 -28.74 21.34 6.52
C GLY A 92 -28.53 22.66 7.23
N GLU A 93 -29.61 23.38 7.54
CA GLU A 93 -29.56 24.73 8.11
C GLU A 93 -29.23 24.70 9.60
N ASN A 94 -29.91 23.84 10.39
CA ASN A 94 -29.72 23.85 11.86
C ASN A 94 -28.49 23.06 12.31
N ARG A 95 -28.03 22.07 11.54
CA ARG A 95 -26.90 21.18 11.89
C ARG A 95 -25.72 21.26 10.92
N GLY A 96 -25.81 22.09 9.88
CA GLY A 96 -24.71 22.35 8.95
C GLY A 96 -24.28 21.14 8.11
N LYS A 97 -25.16 20.17 7.85
CA LYS A 97 -24.82 18.92 7.13
C LYS A 97 -25.29 18.94 5.67
N VAL A 98 -24.52 18.31 4.80
CA VAL A 98 -24.84 18.13 3.38
C VAL A 98 -25.13 16.65 3.11
N PHE A 99 -26.15 16.38 2.30
CA PHE A 99 -26.48 15.02 1.89
C PHE A 99 -25.63 14.60 0.69
N HIS A 100 -24.82 13.55 0.85
CA HIS A 100 -23.96 13.01 -0.21
C HIS A 100 -23.91 11.48 -0.15
N LYS A 101 -24.10 10.83 -1.30
CA LYS A 101 -24.14 9.35 -1.47
C LYS A 101 -25.00 8.64 -0.40
N GLY A 102 -26.21 9.13 -0.15
CA GLY A 102 -27.16 8.48 0.77
C GLY A 102 -26.94 8.75 2.25
N ARG A 103 -25.95 9.57 2.63
CA ARG A 103 -25.63 9.89 4.04
C ARG A 103 -25.51 11.40 4.25
N TRP A 104 -25.82 11.86 5.46
CA TRP A 104 -25.56 13.24 5.89
C TRP A 104 -24.14 13.38 6.41
N TRP A 105 -23.39 14.31 5.82
CA TRP A 105 -21.99 14.60 6.14
C TRP A 105 -21.85 16.03 6.64
N PHE A 106 -20.86 16.28 7.50
CA PHE A 106 -20.37 17.65 7.65
C PHE A 106 -19.56 18.03 6.40
N PRO A 107 -19.68 19.27 5.89
CA PRO A 107 -18.95 19.73 4.69
C PRO A 107 -17.46 19.45 4.73
N GLU A 108 -16.81 19.65 5.89
CA GLU A 108 -15.39 19.37 6.09
C GLU A 108 -15.05 17.89 5.88
N MET A 109 -15.83 16.99 6.49
CA MET A 109 -15.64 15.54 6.32
C MET A 109 -15.91 15.10 4.89
N LEU A 110 -16.91 15.69 4.24
CA LEU A 110 -17.20 15.41 2.83
C LEU A 110 -16.04 15.85 1.93
N ALA A 111 -15.46 17.03 2.17
CA ALA A 111 -14.30 17.52 1.43
C ALA A 111 -13.06 16.62 1.65
N ILE A 112 -12.85 16.13 2.88
CA ILE A 112 -11.79 15.14 3.17
C ILE A 112 -12.04 13.84 2.41
N GLU A 113 -13.28 13.33 2.39
CA GLU A 113 -13.59 12.09 1.69
C GLU A 113 -13.45 12.23 0.17
N GLN A 114 -13.95 13.33 -0.40
CA GLN A 114 -13.81 13.63 -1.83
C GLN A 114 -12.36 13.82 -2.24
N SER A 115 -11.54 14.49 -1.41
CA SER A 115 -10.11 14.63 -1.70
C SER A 115 -9.38 13.29 -1.64
N LYS A 116 -9.76 12.39 -0.72
CA LYS A 116 -9.25 11.01 -0.68
C LYS A 116 -9.66 10.19 -1.90
N GLU A 117 -10.93 10.26 -2.31
CA GLU A 117 -11.41 9.58 -3.54
C GLU A 117 -10.65 10.10 -4.76
N ALA A 118 -10.53 11.42 -4.92
CA ALA A 118 -9.79 12.03 -6.03
C ALA A 118 -8.30 11.65 -6.03
N ALA A 119 -7.65 11.60 -4.85
CA ALA A 119 -6.27 11.14 -4.73
C ALA A 119 -6.10 9.67 -5.13
N LYS A 120 -7.05 8.80 -4.74
CA LYS A 120 -7.05 7.39 -5.14
C LYS A 120 -7.22 7.23 -6.66
N ASP A 121 -8.14 7.96 -7.26
CA ASP A 121 -8.37 7.91 -8.71
C ASP A 121 -7.15 8.41 -9.48
N LYS A 122 -6.51 9.48 -9.01
CA LYS A 122 -5.25 9.99 -9.57
C LYS A 122 -4.12 8.97 -9.47
N ALA A 123 -3.96 8.31 -8.32
CA ALA A 123 -2.95 7.29 -8.14
C ALA A 123 -3.17 6.07 -9.04
N LEU A 124 -4.43 5.67 -9.22
CA LEU A 124 -4.79 4.56 -10.08
C LEU A 124 -4.52 4.89 -11.56
N ALA A 125 -4.78 6.13 -11.98
CA ALA A 125 -4.39 6.61 -13.31
C ALA A 125 -2.85 6.63 -13.48
N ALA A 126 -2.11 7.19 -12.51
CA ALA A 126 -0.65 7.21 -12.55
C ALA A 126 -0.04 5.79 -12.59
N SER A 127 -0.62 4.85 -11.84
CA SER A 127 -0.21 3.44 -11.86
C SER A 127 -0.44 2.80 -13.23
N ARG A 128 -1.58 3.06 -13.87
CA ARG A 128 -1.86 2.59 -15.24
C ARG A 128 -0.86 3.15 -16.25
N ASP A 129 -0.56 4.43 -16.16
CA ASP A 129 0.43 5.08 -17.04
C ASP A 129 1.83 4.50 -16.82
N LEU A 130 2.24 4.28 -15.57
CA LEU A 130 3.50 3.63 -15.23
C LEU A 130 3.59 2.20 -15.80
N VAL A 131 2.53 1.40 -15.66
CA VAL A 131 2.48 0.04 -16.23
C VAL A 131 2.68 0.09 -17.74
N ARG A 132 1.98 1.01 -18.42
CA ARG A 132 2.12 1.21 -19.88
C ARG A 132 3.54 1.63 -20.24
N TRP A 133 4.09 2.65 -19.58
CA TRP A 133 5.43 3.15 -19.88
C TRP A 133 6.51 2.11 -19.59
N ASN A 134 6.42 1.34 -18.50
CA ASN A 134 7.33 0.24 -18.23
C ASN A 134 7.26 -0.81 -19.36
N ALA A 135 6.07 -1.21 -19.80
CA ALA A 135 5.93 -2.16 -20.91
C ALA A 135 6.55 -1.62 -22.22
N THR A 136 6.35 -0.33 -22.51
CA THR A 136 6.95 0.35 -23.67
C THR A 136 8.47 0.45 -23.53
N ALA A 137 8.99 0.85 -22.37
CA ALA A 137 10.42 1.04 -22.14
C ALA A 137 11.23 -0.26 -22.27
N ARG A 138 10.58 -1.42 -22.11
CA ARG A 138 11.23 -2.73 -22.26
C ARG A 138 11.27 -3.26 -23.69
N THR A 139 10.41 -2.76 -24.57
CA THR A 139 10.21 -3.35 -25.91
C THR A 139 10.43 -2.36 -27.05
N ALA A 140 10.14 -1.09 -26.83
CA ALA A 140 10.22 -0.06 -27.85
C ALA A 140 11.65 0.52 -27.98
N THR A 141 11.89 1.17 -29.10
CA THR A 141 13.14 1.88 -29.42
C THR A 141 12.83 3.30 -29.92
N GLY A 142 13.87 4.15 -30.01
CA GLY A 142 13.75 5.50 -30.55
C GLY A 142 12.81 6.41 -29.77
N ALA A 143 11.94 7.14 -30.48
CA ALA A 143 11.07 8.16 -29.88
C ALA A 143 10.09 7.60 -28.83
N HIS A 144 9.57 6.39 -29.04
CA HIS A 144 8.63 5.76 -28.09
C HIS A 144 9.31 5.36 -26.78
N LEU A 145 10.55 4.88 -26.85
CA LEU A 145 11.36 4.63 -25.67
C LEU A 145 11.58 5.93 -24.91
N GLN A 146 12.04 6.99 -25.59
CA GLN A 146 12.28 8.29 -24.95
C GLN A 146 11.03 8.87 -24.29
N ALA A 147 9.87 8.77 -24.94
CA ALA A 147 8.60 9.20 -24.36
C ALA A 147 8.24 8.41 -23.08
N ALA A 148 8.47 7.09 -23.07
CA ALA A 148 8.21 6.26 -21.90
C ALA A 148 9.16 6.59 -20.73
N LEU A 149 10.45 6.77 -21.02
CA LEU A 149 11.46 7.15 -20.02
C LEU A 149 11.17 8.54 -19.44
N ASN A 150 10.81 9.51 -20.28
CA ASN A 150 10.37 10.83 -19.84
C ASN A 150 9.11 10.74 -18.95
N GLY A 151 8.14 9.91 -19.32
CA GLY A 151 6.95 9.66 -18.50
C GLY A 151 7.32 9.12 -17.11
N ILE A 152 8.14 8.08 -17.05
CA ILE A 152 8.58 7.46 -15.78
C ILE A 152 9.34 8.47 -14.92
N SER A 153 10.29 9.22 -15.50
CA SER A 153 11.11 10.18 -14.76
C SER A 153 10.34 11.39 -14.22
N GLN A 154 9.14 11.69 -14.74
CA GLN A 154 8.29 12.79 -14.27
C GLN A 154 7.28 12.37 -13.18
N ILE A 155 7.23 11.08 -12.85
CA ILE A 155 6.35 10.58 -11.79
C ILE A 155 6.78 11.20 -10.45
N ASN A 156 5.81 11.80 -9.76
CA ASN A 156 5.98 12.40 -8.45
C ASN A 156 4.86 12.00 -7.47
N ASP A 157 4.14 10.90 -7.73
CA ASP A 157 3.07 10.41 -6.87
C ASP A 157 3.58 9.25 -6.00
N PRO A 158 3.72 9.41 -4.67
CA PRO A 158 4.21 8.36 -3.78
C PRO A 158 3.33 7.11 -3.79
N LEU A 159 2.07 7.20 -4.23
CA LEU A 159 1.15 6.06 -4.27
C LEU A 159 1.56 5.00 -5.30
N VAL A 160 2.40 5.35 -6.30
CA VAL A 160 2.95 4.37 -7.24
C VAL A 160 4.25 3.73 -6.76
N ALA A 161 4.79 4.14 -5.61
CA ALA A 161 6.08 3.64 -5.10
C ALA A 161 6.09 2.11 -4.97
N GLY A 162 5.00 1.50 -4.49
CA GLY A 162 4.89 0.03 -4.40
C GLY A 162 5.10 -0.66 -5.74
N THR A 163 4.45 -0.17 -6.80
CA THR A 163 4.60 -0.74 -8.14
C THR A 163 6.00 -0.58 -8.73
N LEU A 164 6.67 0.55 -8.46
CA LEU A 164 8.06 0.77 -8.87
C LEU A 164 9.04 -0.13 -8.09
N ILE A 165 8.79 -0.33 -6.78
CA ILE A 165 9.55 -1.27 -5.94
C ILE A 165 9.45 -2.68 -6.50
N ASP A 166 8.24 -3.12 -6.86
CA ASP A 166 8.02 -4.44 -7.46
C ASP A 166 8.84 -4.61 -8.75
N TYR A 167 8.87 -3.60 -9.63
CA TYR A 167 9.67 -3.64 -10.86
C TYR A 167 11.19 -3.61 -10.61
N LEU A 168 11.64 -2.90 -9.58
CA LEU A 168 13.06 -2.86 -9.22
C LEU A 168 13.53 -4.22 -8.69
N LEU A 169 12.71 -4.86 -7.85
CA LEU A 169 13.04 -6.11 -7.17
C LEU A 169 12.68 -7.38 -7.97
N ASP A 170 12.00 -7.25 -9.12
CA ASP A 170 11.63 -8.40 -9.95
C ASP A 170 12.87 -9.08 -10.55
N THR A 171 13.15 -10.30 -10.07
CA THR A 171 14.21 -11.16 -10.58
C THR A 171 13.78 -12.02 -11.76
N ARG A 172 12.47 -12.27 -11.93
CA ARG A 172 11.94 -13.14 -13.00
C ARG A 172 11.88 -12.40 -14.33
N ARG A 173 11.53 -11.12 -14.30
CA ARG A 173 11.53 -10.24 -15.48
C ARG A 173 12.37 -9.02 -15.19
N ALA A 174 13.65 -9.24 -14.90
CA ALA A 174 14.58 -8.15 -14.62
C ALA A 174 14.54 -7.08 -15.72
N ALA A 175 14.38 -5.82 -15.31
CA ALA A 175 14.53 -4.67 -16.19
C ALA A 175 16.01 -4.44 -16.51
N PRO A 176 16.34 -3.83 -17.67
CA PRO A 176 17.71 -3.44 -17.98
C PRO A 176 18.26 -2.44 -16.95
N PRO A 177 19.59 -2.41 -16.70
CA PRO A 177 20.19 -1.57 -15.66
C PRO A 177 19.83 -0.09 -15.79
N GLU A 178 19.77 0.45 -17.00
CA GLU A 178 19.46 1.86 -17.26
C GLU A 178 18.05 2.22 -16.77
N LEU A 179 17.10 1.32 -16.99
CA LEU A 179 15.71 1.49 -16.54
C LEU A 179 15.61 1.33 -15.01
N LYS A 180 16.37 0.41 -14.42
CA LYS A 180 16.44 0.27 -12.96
C LYS A 180 17.02 1.50 -12.27
N LEU A 181 18.07 2.10 -12.84
CA LEU A 181 18.64 3.35 -12.33
C LEU A 181 17.60 4.48 -12.31
N MET A 182 16.72 4.53 -13.32
CA MET A 182 15.61 5.46 -13.35
C MET A 182 14.56 5.18 -12.27
N TYR A 183 14.26 3.90 -12.01
CA TYR A 183 13.40 3.54 -10.88
C TYR A 183 13.99 3.99 -9.56
N VAL A 184 15.28 3.76 -9.34
CA VAL A 184 15.99 4.21 -8.13
C VAL A 184 15.92 5.73 -8.01
N ASP A 185 16.10 6.49 -9.09
CA ASP A 185 16.01 7.96 -9.06
C ASP A 185 14.60 8.43 -8.68
N VAL A 186 13.56 7.91 -9.33
CA VAL A 186 12.16 8.28 -9.03
C VAL A 186 11.79 7.89 -7.60
N LEU A 187 12.11 6.66 -7.19
CA LEU A 187 11.86 6.17 -5.83
C LEU A 187 12.57 7.04 -4.79
N SER A 188 13.80 7.49 -5.08
CA SER A 188 14.59 8.31 -4.17
C SER A 188 13.97 9.67 -3.86
N ARG A 189 13.08 10.19 -4.71
CA ARG A 189 12.39 11.47 -4.48
C ARG A 189 11.25 11.36 -3.48
N PHE A 190 10.73 10.16 -3.24
CA PHE A 190 9.62 9.96 -2.30
C PHE A 190 10.07 9.95 -0.84
N GLU A 191 11.36 9.67 -0.59
CA GLU A 191 12.01 9.73 0.73
C GLU A 191 11.27 9.03 1.88
N ASN A 192 10.53 7.96 1.57
CA ASN A 192 9.74 7.25 2.58
C ASN A 192 10.48 5.99 3.10
N PRO A 193 10.16 5.51 4.32
CA PRO A 193 10.83 4.35 4.91
C PRO A 193 10.68 3.05 4.12
N ALA A 194 9.53 2.83 3.46
CA ALA A 194 9.28 1.61 2.68
C ALA A 194 10.19 1.55 1.44
N VAL A 195 10.42 2.69 0.79
CA VAL A 195 11.36 2.82 -0.32
C VAL A 195 12.79 2.58 0.16
N ALA A 196 13.19 3.17 1.29
CA ALA A 196 14.53 2.93 1.84
C ALA A 196 14.77 1.44 2.11
N GLN A 197 13.80 0.73 2.67
CA GLN A 197 13.90 -0.72 2.88
C GLN A 197 14.02 -1.50 1.56
N ALA A 198 13.29 -1.08 0.52
CA ALA A 198 13.38 -1.71 -0.80
C ALA A 198 14.74 -1.45 -1.48
N LEU A 199 15.26 -0.22 -1.41
CA LEU A 199 16.58 0.11 -1.93
C LEU A 199 17.69 -0.65 -1.19
N ALA A 200 17.53 -0.87 0.12
CA ALA A 200 18.47 -1.68 0.89
C ALA A 200 18.52 -3.12 0.35
N ARG A 201 17.37 -3.73 0.08
CA ARG A 201 17.30 -5.06 -0.55
C ARG A 201 17.93 -5.06 -1.94
N ALA A 202 17.55 -4.11 -2.80
CA ALA A 202 18.09 -3.99 -4.15
C ALA A 202 19.63 -3.82 -4.14
N SER A 203 20.18 -3.06 -3.19
CA SER A 203 21.63 -2.85 -3.05
C SER A 203 22.41 -4.14 -2.76
N MET A 204 21.77 -5.16 -2.18
CA MET A 204 22.42 -6.42 -1.84
C MET A 204 22.27 -7.47 -2.93
N THR A 205 21.13 -7.47 -3.63
CA THR A 205 20.73 -8.59 -4.51
C THR A 205 20.74 -8.25 -5.99
N ASP A 206 20.81 -6.97 -6.38
CA ASP A 206 20.79 -6.61 -7.80
C ASP A 206 22.08 -7.08 -8.51
N ALA A 207 21.93 -7.60 -9.73
CA ALA A 207 23.05 -8.09 -10.53
C ALA A 207 23.98 -6.96 -10.99
N SER A 208 23.44 -5.77 -11.26
CA SER A 208 24.21 -4.62 -11.75
C SER A 208 24.86 -3.86 -10.59
N GLU A 209 26.19 -3.74 -10.64
CA GLU A 209 26.93 -2.93 -9.68
C GLU A 209 26.52 -1.46 -9.69
N ALA A 210 26.23 -0.91 -10.86
CA ALA A 210 25.76 0.47 -11.00
C ALA A 210 24.45 0.69 -10.24
N VAL A 211 23.51 -0.26 -10.33
CA VAL A 211 22.23 -0.20 -9.59
C VAL A 211 22.47 -0.35 -8.09
N ARG A 212 23.33 -1.28 -7.67
CA ARG A 212 23.67 -1.44 -6.24
C ARG A 212 24.24 -0.16 -5.64
N ASN A 213 25.19 0.46 -6.34
CA ASN A 213 25.83 1.71 -5.90
C ASN A 213 24.85 2.89 -5.92
N ALA A 214 23.96 2.97 -6.91
CA ALA A 214 22.91 3.99 -6.93
C ALA A 214 21.96 3.86 -5.74
N CYS A 215 21.56 2.64 -5.38
CA CYS A 215 20.76 2.37 -4.18
C CYS A 215 21.50 2.81 -2.91
N LEU A 216 22.78 2.46 -2.75
CA LEU A 216 23.57 2.87 -1.57
C LEU A 216 23.75 4.39 -1.50
N SER A 217 23.99 5.06 -2.62
CA SER A 217 24.08 6.52 -2.70
C SER A 217 22.77 7.19 -2.32
N ALA A 218 21.63 6.64 -2.78
CA ALA A 218 20.31 7.09 -2.36
C ALA A 218 20.09 6.93 -0.84
N LEU A 219 20.44 5.77 -0.28
CA LEU A 219 20.34 5.50 1.15
C LEU A 219 21.27 6.34 2.02
N GLY A 220 22.42 6.74 1.48
CA GLY A 220 23.34 7.67 2.13
C GLY A 220 22.75 9.08 2.26
N ARG A 221 21.93 9.49 1.28
CA ARG A 221 21.23 10.79 1.28
C ARG A 221 19.99 10.79 2.17
N TYR A 222 19.21 9.72 2.16
CA TYR A 222 17.99 9.60 2.97
C TYR A 222 17.76 8.16 3.43
N GLY A 223 17.02 7.96 4.53
CA GLY A 223 16.51 6.63 4.89
C GLY A 223 17.56 5.65 5.46
N ARG A 224 18.76 6.13 5.84
CA ARG A 224 19.79 5.35 6.55
C ARG A 224 19.21 4.58 7.73
N GLU A 225 18.45 5.24 8.59
CA GLU A 225 17.84 4.64 9.78
C GLU A 225 16.83 3.52 9.45
N ALA A 226 16.08 3.67 8.35
CA ALA A 226 15.14 2.65 7.90
C ALA A 226 15.84 1.46 7.22
N ALA A 227 17.03 1.67 6.63
CA ALA A 227 17.80 0.66 5.92
C ALA A 227 18.66 -0.21 6.86
N ILE A 228 19.23 0.35 7.93
CA ILE A 228 20.09 -0.37 8.89
C ILE A 228 19.44 -1.66 9.42
N PRO A 229 18.18 -1.65 9.92
CA PRO A 229 17.53 -2.86 10.41
C PRO A 229 17.38 -3.94 9.33
N VAL A 230 17.23 -3.55 8.06
CA VAL A 230 17.16 -4.51 6.94
C VAL A 230 18.49 -5.24 6.82
N TYR A 231 19.61 -4.51 6.72
CA TYR A 231 20.93 -5.14 6.63
C TYR A 231 21.27 -6.01 7.85
N VAL A 232 20.96 -5.53 9.05
CA VAL A 232 21.15 -6.30 10.30
C VAL A 232 20.37 -7.61 10.26
N GLY A 233 19.15 -7.61 9.71
CA GLY A 233 18.35 -8.83 9.53
C GLY A 233 19.02 -9.86 8.61
N TYR A 234 19.74 -9.43 7.57
CA TYR A 234 20.46 -10.33 6.65
C TYR A 234 21.77 -10.88 7.23
N LEU A 235 22.39 -10.22 8.21
CA LEU A 235 23.56 -10.76 8.91
C LEU A 235 23.26 -12.07 9.67
N GLY A 236 22.02 -12.25 10.13
CA GLY A 236 21.56 -13.49 10.77
C GLY A 236 21.17 -14.61 9.80
N GLY A 237 21.38 -14.41 8.49
CA GLY A 237 21.02 -15.37 7.44
C GLY A 237 21.95 -16.58 7.36
N LYS A 238 21.69 -17.44 6.39
CA LYS A 238 22.56 -18.59 6.05
C LYS A 238 23.35 -18.39 4.76
N ASP A 239 22.95 -17.40 3.95
CA ASP A 239 23.59 -17.11 2.67
C ASP A 239 24.78 -16.17 2.89
N VAL A 240 25.97 -16.73 2.71
CA VAL A 240 27.27 -16.04 2.85
C VAL A 240 27.36 -14.82 1.93
N ALA A 241 26.81 -14.89 0.71
CA ALA A 241 26.84 -13.76 -0.21
C ALA A 241 25.98 -12.60 0.32
N GLN A 242 24.77 -12.90 0.82
CA GLN A 242 23.89 -11.88 1.41
C GLN A 242 24.48 -11.29 2.70
N ILE A 243 25.10 -12.10 3.55
CA ILE A 243 25.77 -11.63 4.77
C ILE A 243 26.88 -10.64 4.43
N ASN A 244 27.75 -11.00 3.47
CA ASN A 244 28.84 -10.12 3.04
C ASN A 244 28.33 -8.83 2.38
N SER A 245 27.30 -8.92 1.53
CA SER A 245 26.63 -7.74 0.96
C SER A 245 26.00 -6.85 2.03
N ALA A 246 25.42 -7.45 3.08
CA ALA A 246 24.82 -6.70 4.17
C ALA A 246 25.87 -5.96 5.01
N ALA A 247 26.98 -6.63 5.33
CA ALA A 247 28.10 -6.00 6.01
C ALA A 247 28.69 -4.84 5.19
N TYR A 248 28.87 -5.06 3.88
CA TYR A 248 29.31 -4.01 2.96
C TYR A 248 28.37 -2.80 2.99
N GLY A 249 27.05 -3.01 2.89
CA GLY A 249 26.05 -1.95 2.95
C GLY A 249 26.09 -1.17 4.27
N LEU A 250 26.19 -1.87 5.40
CA LEU A 250 26.33 -1.25 6.73
C LEU A 250 27.59 -0.39 6.85
N ARG A 251 28.72 -0.83 6.28
CA ARG A 251 29.95 -0.05 6.22
C ARG A 251 29.75 1.24 5.42
N GLN A 252 29.14 1.15 4.23
CA GLN A 252 28.92 2.31 3.37
C GLN A 252 27.97 3.32 4.01
N LEU A 253 26.99 2.84 4.76
CA LEU A 253 26.07 3.69 5.52
C LEU A 253 26.65 4.19 6.85
N GLN A 254 27.90 3.83 7.19
CA GLN A 254 28.54 4.21 8.45
C GLN A 254 27.62 3.94 9.66
N ALA A 255 27.01 2.76 9.67
CA ALA A 255 26.05 2.39 10.71
C ALA A 255 26.76 2.20 12.06
N GLU A 256 26.20 2.81 13.11
CA GLU A 256 26.69 2.72 14.48
C GLU A 256 25.90 1.66 15.28
N GLY A 257 26.45 1.19 16.40
CA GLY A 257 25.75 0.24 17.28
C GLY A 257 25.60 -1.19 16.73
N ILE A 258 26.23 -1.51 15.60
CA ILE A 258 26.14 -2.81 14.92
C ILE A 258 27.25 -3.80 15.28
N PHE A 259 28.04 -3.52 16.31
CA PHE A 259 29.18 -4.35 16.72
C PHE A 259 28.79 -5.81 16.97
N PHE A 260 27.79 -6.06 17.83
CA PHE A 260 27.36 -7.41 18.15
C PHE A 260 26.70 -8.14 16.98
N PRO A 261 25.80 -7.51 16.19
CA PRO A 261 25.32 -8.11 14.95
C PRO A 261 26.43 -8.57 14.01
N LEU A 262 27.45 -7.74 13.76
CA LEU A 262 28.58 -8.11 12.91
C LEU A 262 29.43 -9.22 13.54
N LEU A 263 29.73 -9.12 14.84
CA LEU A 263 30.52 -10.12 15.55
C LEU A 263 29.88 -11.52 15.51
N ASN A 264 28.55 -11.59 15.60
CA ASN A 264 27.82 -12.86 15.52
C ASN A 264 27.77 -13.42 14.09
N ALA A 265 27.95 -12.57 13.08
CA ALA A 265 28.00 -12.94 11.67
C ALA A 265 29.45 -13.09 11.15
N LEU A 266 30.47 -13.10 12.01
CA LEU A 266 31.88 -13.20 11.62
C LEU A 266 32.18 -14.53 10.89
N THR A 267 31.52 -15.59 11.34
CA THR A 267 31.53 -16.92 10.72
C THR A 267 30.11 -17.47 10.62
N THR A 268 29.84 -18.22 9.56
CA THR A 268 28.53 -18.86 9.33
C THR A 268 28.72 -20.36 9.13
N LYS A 269 27.90 -21.16 9.80
CA LYS A 269 27.91 -22.61 9.60
C LYS A 269 27.07 -22.97 8.38
N GLN A 270 27.69 -23.61 7.39
CA GLN A 270 27.04 -24.05 6.17
C GLN A 270 27.09 -25.59 6.08
N LEU A 271 25.97 -26.20 5.72
CA LEU A 271 25.90 -27.62 5.43
C LEU A 271 26.47 -27.85 4.03
N GLN A 272 27.64 -28.48 3.93
CA GLN A 272 28.19 -28.91 2.66
C GLN A 272 27.70 -30.35 2.40
N GLY A 273 27.03 -30.54 1.26
CA GLY A 273 26.55 -31.86 0.85
C GLY A 273 27.74 -32.83 0.77
N GLY A 274 27.68 -33.91 1.54
CA GLY A 274 28.70 -34.96 1.52
C GLY A 274 28.87 -35.44 0.09
N GLY A 275 30.05 -35.19 -0.48
CA GLY A 275 30.33 -35.45 -1.89
C GLY A 275 30.05 -36.90 -2.27
N GLY A 276 29.30 -37.07 -3.36
CA GLY A 276 29.16 -38.31 -4.10
C GLY A 276 28.29 -39.37 -3.45
N ALA A 277 27.24 -39.79 -4.14
CA ALA A 277 26.72 -41.14 -3.99
C ALA A 277 27.84 -42.11 -4.40
N GLY A 278 28.67 -42.52 -3.44
CA GLY A 278 29.67 -43.55 -3.64
C GLY A 278 28.93 -44.86 -3.89
N ILE A 279 28.93 -45.30 -5.15
CA ILE A 279 28.47 -46.65 -5.48
C ILE A 279 29.53 -47.61 -4.95
N ASN A 280 29.28 -48.22 -3.80
CA ASN A 280 30.11 -49.31 -3.29
C ASN A 280 29.58 -50.62 -3.88
N ALA A 281 30.28 -51.14 -4.89
CA ALA A 281 30.00 -52.46 -5.44
C ALA A 281 30.80 -53.52 -4.66
N SER A 282 30.12 -54.35 -3.87
CA SER A 282 30.74 -55.50 -3.21
C SER A 282 30.84 -56.66 -4.20
N PRO A 283 32.05 -57.15 -4.55
CA PRO A 283 32.20 -58.22 -5.54
C PRO A 283 31.66 -59.58 -5.06
N THR A 284 31.34 -59.70 -3.78
CA THR A 284 30.95 -60.97 -3.14
C THR A 284 29.44 -61.19 -3.07
N SER A 285 28.61 -60.15 -3.27
CA SER A 285 27.17 -60.23 -3.00
C SER A 285 26.26 -59.63 -4.08
N GLY A 286 26.82 -59.06 -5.16
CA GLY A 286 26.03 -58.51 -6.28
C GLY A 286 25.06 -57.38 -5.90
N THR A 287 25.16 -56.85 -4.68
CA THR A 287 24.19 -55.89 -4.11
C THR A 287 24.77 -54.49 -4.18
N PHE A 288 24.03 -53.57 -4.81
CA PHE A 288 24.36 -52.15 -4.84
C PHE A 288 23.76 -51.44 -3.62
N SER A 289 24.60 -50.82 -2.80
CA SER A 289 24.16 -49.99 -1.68
C SER A 289 24.54 -48.53 -1.92
N THR A 290 23.52 -47.67 -1.98
CA THR A 290 23.65 -46.21 -2.02
C THR A 290 23.64 -45.66 -0.59
N GLY A 291 24.83 -45.50 -0.01
CA GLY A 291 24.98 -44.84 1.29
C GLY A 291 24.78 -43.33 1.14
N ALA A 292 23.78 -42.76 1.81
CA ALA A 292 23.62 -41.31 1.91
C ALA A 292 24.70 -40.74 2.86
N SER A 293 25.69 -40.06 2.30
CA SER A 293 26.69 -39.32 3.07
C SER A 293 26.02 -38.24 3.91
N LYS A 294 26.24 -38.23 5.23
CA LYS A 294 25.71 -37.19 6.12
C LYS A 294 26.32 -35.83 5.73
N PRO A 295 25.54 -34.74 5.68
CA PRO A 295 26.07 -33.41 5.40
C PRO A 295 27.07 -33.00 6.48
N ILE A 296 28.21 -32.46 6.07
CA ILE A 296 29.25 -31.97 6.98
C ILE A 296 29.00 -30.47 7.20
N GLU A 297 28.96 -30.03 8.47
CA GLU A 297 28.93 -28.61 8.80
C GLU A 297 30.32 -28.03 8.61
N VAL A 298 30.45 -27.12 7.63
CA VAL A 298 31.67 -26.35 7.38
C VAL A 298 31.44 -24.92 7.84
N GLU A 299 32.37 -24.40 8.63
CA GLU A 299 32.34 -23.00 9.04
C GLU A 299 32.96 -22.14 7.94
N VAL A 300 32.18 -21.22 7.40
CA VAL A 300 32.57 -20.29 6.35
C VAL A 300 32.85 -18.92 6.96
N GLN A 301 33.97 -18.33 6.58
CA GLN A 301 34.43 -17.03 7.06
C GLN A 301 33.83 -15.90 6.21
N ASN A 302 33.25 -14.88 6.86
CA ASN A 302 32.63 -13.76 6.16
C ASN A 302 33.59 -12.55 6.08
N GLN A 303 34.30 -12.44 4.96
CA GLN A 303 35.36 -11.44 4.79
C GLN A 303 34.86 -10.00 4.91
N GLU A 304 33.68 -9.67 4.35
CA GLU A 304 33.17 -8.29 4.43
C GLU A 304 32.70 -7.93 5.85
N VAL A 305 32.28 -8.92 6.64
CA VAL A 305 31.96 -8.71 8.06
C VAL A 305 33.22 -8.33 8.84
N LEU A 306 34.33 -9.05 8.64
CA LEU A 306 35.62 -8.71 9.22
C LEU A 306 36.08 -7.32 8.75
N ASN A 307 36.02 -7.04 7.45
CA ASN A 307 36.41 -5.74 6.89
C ASN A 307 35.60 -4.59 7.51
N THR A 308 34.31 -4.83 7.77
CA THR A 308 33.42 -3.83 8.39
C THR A 308 33.73 -3.63 9.86
N LEU A 309 33.96 -4.71 10.62
CA LEU A 309 34.38 -4.63 12.03
C LEU A 309 35.72 -3.91 12.18
N SER A 310 36.70 -4.25 11.35
CA SER A 310 38.02 -3.62 11.40
C SER A 310 37.96 -2.14 11.01
N ALA A 311 37.16 -1.77 10.00
CA ALA A 311 36.97 -0.38 9.61
C ALA A 311 36.28 0.45 10.69
N MET A 312 35.28 -0.12 11.38
CA MET A 312 34.53 0.58 12.44
C MET A 312 35.34 0.72 13.73
N THR A 313 36.15 -0.28 14.08
CA THR A 313 36.86 -0.33 15.38
C THR A 313 38.31 0.15 15.30
N GLY A 314 38.90 0.17 14.10
CA GLY A 314 40.33 0.42 13.88
C GLY A 314 41.24 -0.71 14.38
N GLN A 315 40.68 -1.88 14.71
CA GLN A 315 41.41 -3.04 15.24
C GLN A 315 41.30 -4.22 14.28
N SER A 316 42.21 -5.19 14.40
CA SER A 316 42.15 -6.42 13.61
C SER A 316 42.51 -7.61 14.49
N PHE A 317 41.52 -8.45 14.76
CA PHE A 317 41.69 -9.73 15.47
C PHE A 317 41.36 -10.93 14.56
N GLY A 318 41.26 -10.71 13.25
CA GLY A 318 40.82 -11.73 12.29
C GLY A 318 39.44 -12.29 12.65
N PHE A 319 39.27 -13.61 12.46
CA PHE A 319 38.02 -14.32 12.73
C PHE A 319 37.89 -14.83 14.17
N ASP A 320 38.76 -14.41 15.09
CA ASP A 320 38.68 -14.82 16.50
C ASP A 320 37.64 -14.00 17.28
N ARG A 321 36.45 -14.59 17.44
CA ARG A 321 35.35 -13.99 18.20
C ARG A 321 35.72 -13.72 19.66
N ALA A 322 36.52 -14.56 20.31
CA ALA A 322 36.88 -14.38 21.72
C ALA A 322 37.79 -13.17 21.91
N ALA A 323 38.77 -12.98 21.01
CA ALA A 323 39.65 -11.81 21.01
C ALA A 323 38.87 -10.50 20.84
N TRP A 324 37.89 -10.47 19.91
CA TRP A 324 36.99 -9.33 19.74
C TRP A 324 36.18 -8.99 21.00
N ILE A 325 35.65 -10.01 21.69
CA ILE A 325 34.89 -9.82 22.94
C ILE A 325 35.79 -9.30 24.06
N ALA A 326 36.98 -9.88 24.23
CA ALA A 326 37.93 -9.46 25.25
C ALA A 326 38.36 -8.00 25.06
N TRP A 327 38.64 -7.60 23.82
CA TRP A 327 38.92 -6.21 23.49
C TRP A 327 37.74 -5.27 23.79
N TYR A 328 36.52 -5.64 23.36
CA TYR A 328 35.33 -4.82 23.59
C TYR A 328 35.04 -4.65 25.08
N ALA A 329 35.16 -5.74 25.85
CA ALA A 329 35.03 -5.72 27.31
C ALA A 329 36.07 -4.81 27.95
N ASN A 330 37.35 -4.92 27.57
CA ASN A 330 38.40 -4.07 28.14
C ASN A 330 38.20 -2.57 27.82
N LYS A 331 37.63 -2.24 26.67
CA LYS A 331 37.42 -0.86 26.24
C LYS A 331 36.18 -0.20 26.85
N TYR A 332 35.10 -0.95 27.00
CA TYR A 332 33.78 -0.41 27.38
C TYR A 332 33.24 -0.93 28.70
N ALA A 333 33.87 -1.93 29.34
CA ALA A 333 33.48 -2.31 30.69
C ALA A 333 33.78 -1.16 31.65
N PRO A 334 32.83 -0.79 32.51
CA PRO A 334 33.14 0.13 33.60
C PRO A 334 34.27 -0.50 34.44
N PRO A 335 35.22 0.32 34.96
CA PRO A 335 36.23 -0.21 35.88
C PRO A 335 35.49 -0.95 36.98
N ALA A 336 35.92 -2.18 37.28
CA ALA A 336 35.38 -2.95 38.37
C ALA A 336 35.58 -2.13 39.65
N GLY A 337 34.55 -1.36 40.03
CA GLY A 337 34.50 -0.66 41.28
C GLY A 337 34.70 -1.73 42.34
N ASP A 338 35.68 -1.51 43.21
CA ASP A 338 35.99 -2.35 44.34
C ASP A 338 34.70 -2.52 45.17
N LEU A 339 33.95 -3.60 44.92
CA LEU A 339 32.72 -3.98 45.65
C LEU A 339 33.03 -4.34 47.12
N ARG A 340 34.26 -4.10 47.56
CA ARG A 340 34.80 -4.40 48.89
C ARG A 340 35.15 -3.14 49.69
N ARG A 341 34.55 -1.99 49.38
CA ARG A 341 34.60 -0.80 50.24
C ARG A 341 33.26 -0.55 50.93
N ASP A 342 33.05 -1.27 52.03
CA ASP A 342 32.26 -0.79 53.17
C ASP A 342 33.23 -0.68 54.37
N PRO A 343 33.43 0.52 54.97
CA PRO A 343 34.03 0.66 56.30
C PRO A 343 33.02 0.39 57.43
#